data_AF-A0A537XWT7-F1
#
_entry.id   AF-A0A537XWT7-F1
#
_cell.length_a   1.000
_cell.length_b   1.000
_cell.length_c   1.000
_cell.angle_alpha   90.00
_cell.angle_beta   90.00
_cell.angle_gamma   90.00
#
_symmetry.space_group_name_H-M   'P 1'
#
loop_
_entity.id
_entity.type
_entity.pdbx_description
1 polymer ?
#
loop_
_entity_poly.entity_id
_entity_poly.type
_entity_poly.pdbx_seq_one_letter_code
_entity_poly.pdbx_strand_id
1 'polypeptide(L)' 'MRHSTAHYFLEGLVDLGVDYIFANLGTDHVSLIEEMARWDRQGRKHPEMILCPHEVVAVHMAGGYALATG' A
#
# COMPACT_ATOMS: atom_id res chain seq x y z
N MET A 1 -12.34 -14.86 -13.10
CA MET A 1 -10.92 -14.46 -13.24
C MET A 1 -10.21 -14.82 -11.94
N ARG A 2 -8.97 -15.32 -11.99
CA ARG A 2 -8.20 -15.66 -10.78
C ARG A 2 -7.52 -14.39 -10.25
N HIS A 3 -7.75 -14.06 -8.99
CA HIS A 3 -7.10 -12.94 -8.32
C HIS A 3 -5.67 -13.31 -7.88
N SER A 4 -4.77 -12.33 -7.89
CA SER A 4 -3.39 -12.47 -7.40
C SER A 4 -3.34 -12.42 -5.86
N THR A 5 -2.23 -12.82 -5.25
CA THR A 5 -2.05 -12.62 -3.80
C THR A 5 -2.02 -11.13 -3.44
N ALA A 6 -1.41 -10.30 -4.29
CA ALA A 6 -1.41 -8.85 -4.16
C ALA A 6 -2.83 -8.28 -4.14
N HIS A 7 -3.75 -8.87 -4.92
CA HIS A 7 -5.16 -8.50 -4.92
C HIS A 7 -5.79 -8.64 -3.54
N TYR A 8 -5.69 -9.83 -2.95
CA TYR A 8 -6.28 -10.10 -1.64
C TYR A 8 -5.56 -9.35 -0.52
N PHE A 9 -4.27 -9.05 -0.70
CA PHE A 9 -3.54 -8.20 0.23
C PHE A 9 -4.11 -6.77 0.25
N LEU A 10 -4.25 -6.13 -0.91
CA LEU A 10 -4.84 -4.79 -1.01
C LEU A 10 -6.30 -4.76 -0.55
N GLU A 11 -7.07 -5.80 -0.87
CA GLU A 11 -8.46 -5.95 -0.41
C GLU A 11 -8.53 -6.01 1.11
N GLY A 12 -7.69 -6.82 1.76
CA GLY A 12 -7.62 -6.87 3.22
C GLY A 12 -7.24 -5.52 3.83
N LEU A 13 -6.32 -4.76 3.23
CA LEU A 13 -5.96 -3.42 3.73
C LEU A 13 -7.13 -2.44 3.64
N VAL A 14 -7.89 -2.46 2.54
CA VAL A 14 -9.08 -1.62 2.38
C VAL A 14 -10.17 -2.02 3.37
N ASP A 15 -10.42 -3.32 3.55
CA ASP A 15 -11.43 -3.84 4.49
C ASP A 15 -11.10 -3.48 5.94
N LEU A 16 -9.81 -3.37 6.27
CA LEU A 16 -9.32 -2.92 7.58
C LEU A 16 -9.32 -1.39 7.75
N GLY A 17 -9.69 -0.62 6.72
CA GLY A 17 -9.69 0.83 6.76
C GLY A 17 -8.30 1.45 6.79
N VAL A 18 -7.30 0.78 6.20
CA VAL A 18 -5.94 1.34 6.07
C VAL A 18 -5.94 2.42 5.00
N ASP A 19 -5.65 3.65 5.39
CA ASP A 19 -5.65 4.79 4.46
C ASP A 19 -4.32 4.98 3.73
N TYR A 20 -3.19 4.61 4.34
CA TYR A 20 -1.85 4.90 3.84
C TYR A 20 -0.90 3.70 3.91
N ILE A 21 -0.04 3.58 2.90
CA ILE A 21 1.12 2.69 2.90
C ILE A 21 2.39 3.53 2.72
N PHE A 22 3.27 3.49 3.71
CA PHE A 22 4.61 4.08 3.63
C PHE A 22 5.59 3.01 3.17
N ALA A 23 6.23 3.19 2.02
CA ALA A 23 7.10 2.16 1.45
C ALA A 23 8.28 2.71 0.65
N ASN A 24 9.43 2.04 0.79
CA ASN A 24 10.51 2.10 -0.18
C ASN A 24 10.26 1.04 -1.26
N LEU A 25 9.64 1.44 -2.38
CA LEU A 25 9.31 0.50 -3.45
C LEU A 25 10.55 0.15 -4.26
N GLY A 26 10.66 -1.13 -4.58
CA GLY A 26 11.76 -1.72 -5.35
C GLY A 26 11.26 -2.90 -6.17
N THR A 27 12.17 -3.60 -6.84
CA THR A 27 11.86 -4.73 -7.73
C THR A 27 11.12 -5.88 -7.03
N ASP A 28 11.28 -6.00 -5.70
CA ASP A 28 10.60 -7.02 -4.91
C ASP A 28 9.08 -6.76 -4.76
N HIS A 29 8.62 -5.55 -5.09
CA HIS A 29 7.25 -5.08 -4.87
C HIS A 29 6.43 -4.97 -6.17
N VAL A 30 6.94 -5.47 -7.31
CA VAL A 30 6.30 -5.33 -8.63
C VAL A 30 4.86 -5.83 -8.64
N SER A 31 4.58 -6.96 -7.99
CA SER A 31 3.22 -7.53 -7.96
C SER A 31 2.18 -6.61 -7.29
N LEU A 32 2.57 -5.85 -6.26
CA LEU A 32 1.70 -4.86 -5.63
C LEU A 32 1.48 -3.66 -6.55
N ILE A 33 2.55 -3.15 -7.16
CA ILE A 33 2.49 -2.00 -8.08
C ILE A 33 1.56 -2.30 -9.27
N GLU A 34 1.69 -3.48 -9.87
CA GLU A 34 0.86 -3.88 -11.02
C GLU A 34 -0.61 -4.05 -10.64
N GLU A 35 -0.90 -4.61 -9.45
CA GLU A 35 -2.27 -4.77 -8.98
C GLU A 35 -2.91 -3.43 -8.61
N MET A 36 -2.16 -2.52 -7.98
CA MET A 36 -2.61 -1.15 -7.73
C MET A 36 -2.93 -0.41 -9.04
N ALA A 37 -2.03 -0.47 -10.03
CA ALA A 37 -2.28 0.12 -11.35
C ALA A 37 -3.49 -0.52 -12.06
N ARG A 38 -3.78 -1.80 -11.80
CA ARG A 38 -5.00 -2.48 -12.27
C ARG A 38 -6.24 -1.94 -11.56
N TRP A 39 -6.18 -1.68 -10.26
CA TRP A 39 -7.27 -1.09 -9.47
C TRP A 39 -7.56 0.35 -9.89
N ASP A 40 -6.52 1.14 -10.15
CA ASP A 40 -6.65 2.49 -10.71
C ASP A 40 -7.45 2.51 -12.01
N ARG A 41 -7.10 1.61 -12.96
CA ARG A 41 -7.84 1.47 -14.23
C ARG A 41 -9.29 1.03 -14.04
N GLN A 42 -9.63 0.42 -12.90
CA GLN A 42 -10.98 -0.02 -12.56
C GLN A 42 -11.74 0.99 -11.70
N GLY A 43 -11.11 2.10 -11.30
CA GLY A 43 -11.69 3.05 -10.34
C GLY A 43 -11.87 2.47 -8.94
N ARG A 44 -11.14 1.41 -8.59
CA ARG A 44 -11.14 0.83 -7.23
C ARG A 44 -10.20 1.64 -6.33
N LYS A 45 -10.63 1.90 -5.10
CA LYS A 45 -9.78 2.52 -4.08
C LYS A 45 -8.82 1.50 -3.50
N HIS A 46 -7.58 1.91 -3.25
CA HIS A 46 -6.59 1.22 -2.42
C HIS A 46 -5.94 2.27 -1.48
N PRO A 47 -5.18 1.86 -0.45
CA PRO A 47 -4.45 2.80 0.39
C PRO A 47 -3.52 3.70 -0.43
N GLU A 48 -3.37 4.96 -0.04
CA GLU A 48 -2.47 5.91 -0.71
C GLU A 48 -1.00 5.52 -0.47
N MET A 49 -0.20 5.46 -1.54
CA MET A 49 1.22 5.13 -1.43
C MET A 49 2.05 6.38 -1.16
N ILE A 50 2.70 6.40 -0.01
CA ILE A 50 3.69 7.41 0.35
C ILE A 50 5.08 6.82 0.14
N LEU A 51 5.72 7.23 -0.96
CA LEU A 51 7.07 6.79 -1.31
C LEU A 51 8.09 7.34 -0.31
N CYS A 52 8.86 6.42 0.26
CA CYS A 52 9.90 6.72 1.25
C CYS A 52 11.27 6.32 0.67
N PRO A 53 12.30 7.19 0.71
CA PRO A 53 13.61 6.87 0.12
C PRO A 53 14.36 5.71 0.78
N HIS A 54 14.03 5.40 2.04
CA HIS A 54 14.66 4.34 2.84
C HIS A 54 13.63 3.65 3.73
N GLU A 55 13.84 2.37 4.02
CA GLU A 55 12.93 1.57 4.86
C GLU A 55 12.81 2.17 6.27
N VAL A 56 13.93 2.67 6.82
CA VAL A 56 13.92 3.33 8.13
C VAL A 56 13.02 4.57 8.13
N VAL A 57 12.99 5.34 7.04
CA VAL A 57 12.10 6.50 6.91
C VAL A 57 10.65 6.03 6.85
N ALA A 58 10.35 5.00 6.06
CA ALA A 58 9.01 4.43 5.96
C ALA A 58 8.44 4.02 7.33
N VAL A 59 9.24 3.32 8.14
CA VAL A 59 8.83 2.88 9.48
C VAL A 59 8.60 4.06 10.42
N HIS A 60 9.47 5.06 10.42
CA HIS A 60 9.30 6.24 11.28
C HIS A 60 8.10 7.09 10.85
N MET A 61 7.82 7.21 9.55
CA MET A 61 6.65 7.90 9.03
C MET A 61 5.36 7.18 9.45
N ALA A 62 5.30 5.85 9.29
CA ALA A 62 4.16 5.05 9.73
C ALA A 62 3.92 5.16 11.24
N GLY A 63 4.98 5.02 12.05
CA GLY A 63 4.88 5.14 13.50
C GLY A 63 4.50 6.56 13.95
N GLY A 64 5.07 7.58 13.32
CA GLY A 64 4.72 8.98 13.59
C GLY A 64 3.27 9.30 13.24
N TYR A 65 2.78 8.78 12.11
CA TYR A 65 1.38 8.91 11.71
C TYR A 65 0.45 8.27 12.74
N ALA A 66 0.69 7.00 13.09
CA ALA A 66 -0.10 6.29 14.11
C ALA A 66 -0.10 7.02 15.47
N LEU A 67 1.04 7.57 15.90
CA LEU A 67 1.10 8.37 17.14
C LEU A 67 0.27 9.65 17.05
N ALA A 68 0.17 10.27 15.87
CA ALA A 68 -0.58 11.50 15.67
C ALA A 68 -2.09 11.26 15.50
N THR A 69 -2.48 10.11 14.95
CA THR A 69 -3.88 9.83 14.57
C THR A 69 -4.59 8.80 15.44
N GLY A 70 -3.87 7.98 16.20
CA GLY A 70 -4.38 6.84 16.96
C GLY A 70 -4.41 5.55 16.15
#